data_AF-A0AAP6ECL6-F1
#
_entry.id   AF-A0AAP6ECL6-F1
#
_cell.length_a   1.000
_cell.length_b   1.000
_cell.length_c   1.000
_cell.angle_alpha   90.00
_cell.angle_beta   90.00
_cell.angle_gamma   90.00
#
_symmetry.space_group_name_H-M   'P 1'
#
loop_
_entity.id
_entity.type
_entity.pdbx_description
1 polymer ?
#
loop_
_entity_poly.entity_id
_entity_poly.type
_entity_poly.pdbx_seq_one_letter_code
_entity_poly.pdbx_strand_id
1 'polypeptide(L)'
;MFLHILLFIFMLCYYLISKGNIKLFLFFVLIYSFGLSFEMVNEYFFSLTPTVHFNSIILLYVALCNILIFTLYYKLSKNGIWGCAIYAAAITAISAIKISIPLNPIILYYKYNLFILPQTNSPLLNLYVINLLPALFFCCDFKKIMLVILCYLAMILPCRMLISDKIPKSNIAVIQVGLYYKNGGTPERFYNDMAKFIKENSVDLIVFSENVYFGYKNEVIKKNTDDLLLKIKTDSTLKQKAFLFNFFGYKKFNNVISMFLHVDNSQLHQKTALIPFIEKRGVFNAPEKLSSEYLNIDKKIKNNNTFKLHGLSYRIYICYEALFPEKYVHNGVVITQSDYIRLNNGRGYKTTLVNGSLLAKFSVAPNTKLINVQNYGGTIVFNNDWEIDWDIYNKSKKEHFFVVTL
;
A
#
# COMPACT_ATOMS: atom_id res chain seq x y z
N MET A 1 -9.52 14.85 -15.57
CA MET A 1 -10.02 14.44 -16.91
C MET A 1 -9.79 12.96 -17.19
N PHE A 2 -8.54 12.47 -17.24
CA PHE A 2 -8.25 11.05 -17.56
C PHE A 2 -8.94 10.04 -16.63
N LEU A 3 -8.90 10.27 -15.32
CA LEU A 3 -9.60 9.40 -14.35
C LEU A 3 -11.14 9.34 -14.55
N HIS A 4 -11.75 10.39 -15.08
CA HIS A 4 -13.19 10.38 -15.42
C HIS A 4 -13.46 9.54 -16.67
N ILE A 5 -12.58 9.62 -17.67
CA ILE A 5 -12.65 8.75 -18.86
C ILE A 5 -12.50 7.29 -18.44
N LEU A 6 -11.56 6.99 -17.55
CA LEU A 6 -11.36 5.65 -17.00
C LEU A 6 -12.62 5.13 -16.30
N LEU A 7 -13.23 5.95 -15.44
CA LEU A 7 -14.47 5.60 -14.76
C LEU A 7 -15.63 5.38 -15.74
N PHE A 8 -15.73 6.22 -16.78
CA PHE A 8 -16.74 6.04 -17.82
C PHE A 8 -16.57 4.72 -18.57
N ILE A 9 -15.34 4.37 -18.99
CA ILE A 9 -15.07 3.10 -19.66
C ILE A 9 -15.36 1.92 -18.72
N PHE A 10 -15.02 2.04 -17.44
CA PHE A 10 -15.36 1.03 -16.43
C PHE A 10 -16.88 0.80 -16.31
N MET A 11 -17.67 1.87 -16.26
CA MET A 11 -19.14 1.77 -16.25
C MET A 11 -19.68 1.22 -17.58
N LEU A 12 -19.07 1.59 -18.71
CA LEU A 12 -19.41 1.06 -20.03
C LEU A 12 -19.15 -0.45 -20.11
N CYS A 13 -18.09 -0.98 -19.50
CA CYS A 13 -17.84 -2.43 -19.43
C CYS A 13 -18.98 -3.18 -18.72
N TYR A 14 -19.48 -2.66 -17.58
CA TYR A 14 -20.65 -3.23 -16.91
C TYR A 14 -21.90 -3.21 -17.81
N TYR A 15 -22.15 -2.08 -18.47
CA TYR A 15 -23.27 -1.94 -19.40
C TYR A 15 -23.19 -2.98 -20.53
N LEU A 16 -22.07 -3.04 -21.24
CA LEU A 16 -21.90 -3.92 -22.41
C LEU A 16 -22.04 -5.39 -22.05
N ILE A 17 -21.42 -5.83 -20.95
CA ILE A 17 -21.52 -7.22 -20.54
C ILE A 17 -22.95 -7.55 -20.05
N SER A 18 -23.64 -6.63 -19.37
CA SER A 18 -25.04 -6.84 -18.95
C SER A 18 -26.00 -7.03 -20.15
N LYS A 19 -25.71 -6.39 -21.28
CA LYS A 19 -26.47 -6.54 -22.54
C LYS A 19 -26.01 -7.74 -23.38
N GLY A 20 -25.05 -8.52 -22.91
CA GLY A 20 -24.52 -9.69 -23.63
C GLY A 20 -23.68 -9.33 -24.86
N ASN A 21 -23.22 -8.07 -25.01
CA ASN A 21 -22.40 -7.64 -26.14
C ASN A 21 -20.92 -7.98 -25.91
N ILE A 22 -20.58 -9.27 -26.01
CA ILE A 22 -19.27 -9.82 -25.61
C ILE A 22 -18.13 -9.22 -26.44
N LYS A 23 -18.30 -9.08 -27.76
CA LYS A 23 -17.23 -8.57 -28.66
C LYS A 23 -16.83 -7.14 -28.27
N LEU A 24 -17.83 -6.26 -28.11
CA LEU A 24 -17.58 -4.87 -27.75
C LEU A 24 -17.05 -4.75 -26.31
N PHE A 25 -17.56 -5.58 -25.39
CA PHE A 25 -17.03 -5.70 -24.03
C PHE A 25 -15.54 -6.06 -24.03
N LEU A 26 -15.11 -7.07 -24.79
CA LEU A 26 -13.71 -7.50 -24.84
C LEU A 26 -12.78 -6.39 -25.35
N PHE A 27 -13.25 -5.58 -26.31
CA PHE A 27 -12.51 -4.41 -26.76
C PHE A 27 -12.36 -3.36 -25.64
N PHE A 28 -13.46 -2.97 -25.00
CA PHE A 28 -13.42 -1.92 -23.97
C PHE A 28 -12.75 -2.35 -22.67
N VAL A 29 -12.81 -3.63 -22.28
CA VAL A 29 -12.11 -4.11 -21.09
C VAL A 29 -10.59 -4.09 -21.29
N LEU A 30 -10.10 -4.27 -22.52
CA LEU A 30 -8.68 -4.10 -22.86
C LEU A 30 -8.26 -2.63 -22.78
N ILE A 31 -9.07 -1.71 -23.32
CA ILE A 31 -8.83 -0.26 -23.20
C ILE A 31 -8.82 0.16 -21.73
N TYR A 32 -9.80 -0.29 -20.95
CA TYR A 32 -9.88 -0.02 -19.52
C TYR A 32 -8.64 -0.54 -18.79
N SER A 33 -8.24 -1.78 -19.06
CA SER A 33 -7.07 -2.40 -18.43
C SER A 33 -5.77 -1.68 -18.77
N PHE A 34 -5.63 -1.21 -20.02
CA PHE A 34 -4.51 -0.36 -20.44
C PHE A 34 -4.53 0.97 -19.68
N GLY A 35 -5.68 1.67 -19.66
CA GLY A 35 -5.84 2.95 -18.98
C GLY A 35 -5.59 2.85 -17.47
N LEU A 36 -6.08 1.80 -16.81
CA LEU A 36 -5.90 1.58 -15.38
C LEU A 36 -4.43 1.29 -15.07
N SER A 37 -3.77 0.46 -15.88
CA SER A 37 -2.34 0.15 -15.72
C SER A 37 -1.50 1.42 -15.87
N PHE A 38 -1.83 2.26 -16.85
CA PHE A 38 -1.19 3.55 -17.05
C PHE A 38 -1.43 4.50 -15.87
N GLU A 39 -2.66 4.61 -15.36
CA GLU A 39 -2.94 5.46 -14.19
C GLU A 39 -2.18 4.98 -12.93
N MET A 40 -2.10 3.67 -12.70
CA MET A 40 -1.52 3.12 -11.47
C MET A 40 0.01 3.16 -11.44
N VAL A 41 0.68 2.82 -12.55
CA VAL A 41 2.15 2.68 -12.57
C VAL A 41 2.83 3.49 -13.69
N ASN A 42 2.07 4.25 -14.46
CA ASN A 42 2.56 5.27 -15.41
C ASN A 42 3.65 4.75 -16.37
N GLU A 43 4.80 5.43 -16.43
CA GLU A 43 5.90 5.11 -17.35
C GLU A 43 6.51 3.71 -17.13
N TYR A 44 6.32 3.10 -15.96
CA TYR A 44 6.70 1.70 -15.75
C TYR A 44 5.83 0.72 -16.54
N PHE A 45 4.58 1.11 -16.82
CA PHE A 45 3.71 0.34 -17.70
C PHE A 45 3.98 0.68 -19.17
N PHE A 46 3.94 1.96 -19.52
CA PHE A 46 4.08 2.40 -20.90
C PHE A 46 4.79 3.76 -20.97
N SER A 47 5.86 3.84 -21.77
CA SER A 47 6.56 5.08 -22.07
C SER A 47 6.99 5.12 -23.53
N LEU A 48 6.98 6.31 -24.13
CA LEU A 48 7.52 6.57 -25.47
C LEU A 48 8.92 7.21 -25.44
N THR A 49 9.37 7.68 -24.27
CA THR A 49 10.63 8.41 -24.10
C THR A 49 11.29 8.08 -22.76
N PRO A 50 12.63 7.90 -22.69
CA PRO A 50 13.61 7.99 -23.76
C PRO A 50 13.65 6.76 -24.69
N THR A 51 13.12 5.62 -24.26
CA THR A 51 12.96 4.39 -25.05
C THR A 51 11.51 3.93 -25.00
N VAL A 52 10.99 3.42 -26.12
CA VAL A 52 9.65 2.83 -26.14
C VAL A 52 9.65 1.60 -25.24
N HIS A 53 8.83 1.65 -24.20
CA HIS A 53 8.70 0.59 -23.21
C HIS A 53 7.22 0.24 -23.08
N PHE A 54 6.93 -1.07 -23.05
CA PHE A 54 5.59 -1.58 -22.79
C PHE A 54 5.65 -2.85 -21.95
N ASN A 55 5.05 -2.80 -20.75
CA ASN A 55 4.97 -3.94 -19.84
C ASN A 55 3.74 -4.80 -20.17
N SER A 56 3.90 -5.72 -21.10
CA SER A 56 2.83 -6.64 -21.53
C SER A 56 2.35 -7.57 -20.41
N ILE A 57 3.22 -7.91 -19.45
CA ILE A 57 2.87 -8.77 -18.31
C ILE A 57 1.86 -8.08 -17.40
N ILE A 58 2.06 -6.80 -17.10
CA ILE A 58 1.10 -6.00 -16.32
C ILE A 58 -0.22 -5.90 -17.07
N LEU A 59 -0.20 -5.59 -18.39
CA LEU A 59 -1.43 -5.51 -19.15
C LEU A 59 -2.20 -6.83 -19.09
N LEU A 60 -1.51 -7.95 -19.33
CA LEU A 60 -2.11 -9.27 -19.35
C LEU A 60 -2.72 -9.62 -18.00
N TYR A 61 -2.01 -9.37 -16.90
CA TYR A 61 -2.52 -9.59 -15.55
C TYR A 61 -3.78 -8.77 -15.27
N VAL A 62 -3.73 -7.45 -15.49
CA VAL A 62 -4.86 -6.54 -15.24
C VAL A 62 -6.05 -6.89 -16.13
N ALA A 63 -5.81 -7.20 -17.41
CA ALA A 63 -6.86 -7.61 -18.35
C ALA A 63 -7.53 -8.92 -17.94
N LEU A 64 -6.76 -9.95 -17.58
CA LEU A 64 -7.31 -11.24 -17.13
C LEU A 64 -8.14 -11.07 -15.86
N CYS A 65 -7.65 -10.31 -14.89
CA CYS A 65 -8.40 -10.01 -13.67
C CYS A 65 -9.71 -9.27 -13.99
N ASN A 66 -9.68 -8.24 -14.83
CA ASN A 66 -10.89 -7.49 -15.19
C ASN A 66 -11.89 -8.33 -15.98
N ILE A 67 -11.43 -9.15 -16.94
CA ILE A 67 -12.30 -10.09 -17.67
C ILE A 67 -13.01 -11.02 -16.68
N LEU A 68 -12.28 -11.58 -15.72
CA LEU A 68 -12.86 -12.46 -14.69
C LEU A 68 -13.89 -11.71 -13.83
N ILE A 69 -13.56 -10.48 -13.39
CA ILE A 69 -14.46 -9.62 -12.60
C ILE A 69 -15.78 -9.38 -13.36
N PHE A 70 -15.73 -8.90 -14.60
CA PHE A 70 -16.94 -8.58 -15.36
C PHE A 70 -17.73 -9.84 -15.80
N THR A 71 -17.05 -10.95 -16.08
CA THR A 71 -17.71 -12.23 -16.37
C THR A 71 -18.44 -12.77 -15.15
N LEU A 72 -17.85 -12.63 -13.95
CA LEU A 72 -18.50 -13.02 -12.70
C LEU A 72 -19.75 -12.17 -12.45
N TYR A 73 -19.66 -10.85 -12.68
CA TYR A 73 -20.82 -9.96 -12.63
C TYR A 73 -21.93 -10.41 -13.59
N TYR A 74 -21.61 -10.68 -14.86
CA TYR A 74 -22.59 -11.13 -15.86
C TYR A 74 -23.33 -12.41 -15.46
N LYS A 75 -22.61 -13.37 -14.87
CA LYS A 75 -23.20 -14.63 -14.41
C LYS A 75 -24.12 -14.41 -13.20
N LEU A 76 -23.66 -13.66 -12.20
CA LEU A 76 -24.37 -13.53 -10.92
C LEU A 76 -25.51 -12.50 -10.96
N SER A 77 -25.35 -11.38 -11.68
CA SER A 77 -26.34 -10.29 -11.75
C SER A 77 -27.71 -10.72 -12.31
N LYS A 78 -27.79 -11.87 -13.00
CA LYS A 78 -29.06 -12.48 -13.41
C LYS A 78 -30.00 -12.79 -12.25
N ASN A 79 -29.45 -12.96 -11.04
CA ASN A 79 -30.21 -13.17 -9.81
C ASN A 79 -30.63 -11.84 -9.12
N GLY A 80 -30.59 -10.73 -9.86
CA GLY A 80 -30.98 -9.41 -9.35
C GLY A 80 -30.03 -8.86 -8.28
N ILE A 81 -30.60 -8.17 -7.28
CA ILE A 81 -29.87 -7.52 -6.19
C ILE A 81 -29.01 -8.52 -5.40
N TRP A 82 -29.55 -9.71 -5.10
CA TRP A 82 -28.81 -10.77 -4.41
C TRP A 82 -27.59 -11.24 -5.21
N GLY A 83 -27.74 -11.36 -6.53
CA GLY A 83 -26.63 -11.65 -7.43
C GLY A 83 -25.50 -10.62 -7.36
N CYS A 84 -25.86 -9.33 -7.36
CA CYS A 84 -24.90 -8.23 -7.21
C CYS A 84 -24.20 -8.24 -5.84
N ALA A 85 -24.94 -8.55 -4.77
CA ALA A 85 -24.37 -8.66 -3.42
C ALA A 85 -23.34 -9.81 -3.33
N ILE A 86 -23.65 -10.98 -3.89
CA ILE A 86 -22.73 -12.13 -3.95
C ILE A 86 -21.50 -11.78 -4.80
N TYR A 87 -21.71 -11.13 -5.95
CA TYR A 87 -20.63 -10.65 -6.81
C TYR A 87 -19.67 -9.72 -6.05
N ALA A 88 -20.21 -8.68 -5.40
CA ALA A 88 -19.40 -7.71 -4.67
C ALA A 88 -18.63 -8.38 -3.50
N ALA A 89 -19.25 -9.33 -2.80
CA ALA A 89 -18.60 -10.12 -1.77
C ALA A 89 -17.46 -10.97 -2.33
N ALA A 90 -17.67 -11.64 -3.48
CA ALA A 90 -16.65 -12.47 -4.11
C ALA A 90 -15.42 -11.65 -4.57
N ILE A 91 -15.63 -10.50 -5.22
CA ILE A 91 -14.53 -9.63 -5.65
C ILE A 91 -13.78 -9.05 -4.44
N THR A 92 -14.49 -8.66 -3.39
CA THR A 92 -13.88 -8.18 -2.14
C THR A 92 -13.06 -9.28 -1.47
N ALA A 93 -13.56 -10.53 -1.49
CA ALA A 93 -12.86 -11.67 -0.92
C ALA A 93 -11.52 -11.95 -1.62
N ILE A 94 -11.42 -11.78 -2.95
CA ILE A 94 -10.16 -11.95 -3.71
C ILE A 94 -9.06 -11.04 -3.15
N SER A 95 -9.38 -9.80 -2.81
CA SER A 95 -8.44 -8.87 -2.18
C SER A 95 -8.21 -9.18 -0.70
N ALA A 96 -9.24 -9.58 0.04
CA ALA A 96 -9.11 -9.96 1.45
C ALA A 96 -8.14 -11.14 1.67
N ILE A 97 -8.15 -12.12 0.75
CA ILE A 97 -7.26 -13.29 0.80
C ILE A 97 -5.93 -13.07 0.06
N LYS A 98 -5.63 -11.81 -0.34
CA LYS A 98 -4.36 -11.38 -0.90
C LYS A 98 -3.97 -12.00 -2.24
N ILE A 99 -4.96 -12.35 -3.08
CA ILE A 99 -4.72 -12.85 -4.45
C ILE A 99 -4.42 -11.69 -5.41
N SER A 100 -5.22 -10.62 -5.35
CA SER A 100 -5.07 -9.44 -6.21
C SER A 100 -5.41 -8.18 -5.43
N ILE A 101 -4.65 -7.12 -5.68
CA ILE A 101 -4.97 -5.80 -5.14
C ILE A 101 -6.33 -5.33 -5.70
N PRO A 102 -7.06 -4.46 -4.99
CA PRO A 102 -8.32 -3.91 -5.51
C PRO A 102 -8.11 -3.17 -6.84
N LEU A 103 -8.73 -3.65 -7.93
CA LEU A 103 -8.65 -3.05 -9.28
C LEU A 103 -9.88 -2.18 -9.62
N ASN A 104 -10.43 -1.49 -8.61
CA ASN A 104 -11.61 -0.64 -8.77
C ASN A 104 -11.17 0.84 -8.88
N PRO A 105 -11.48 1.54 -9.99
CA PRO A 105 -10.95 2.88 -10.24
C PRO A 105 -11.59 3.94 -9.32
N ILE A 106 -12.71 3.62 -8.66
CA ILE A 106 -13.38 4.47 -7.67
C ILE A 106 -12.45 4.76 -6.47
N ILE A 107 -11.53 3.84 -6.14
CA ILE A 107 -10.55 4.04 -5.05
C ILE A 107 -9.71 5.30 -5.29
N LEU A 108 -9.39 5.61 -6.55
CA LEU A 108 -8.58 6.77 -6.91
C LEU A 108 -9.28 8.12 -6.67
N TYR A 109 -10.60 8.11 -6.42
CA TYR A 109 -11.37 9.30 -6.08
C TYR A 109 -11.33 9.66 -4.60
N TYR A 110 -10.83 8.78 -3.72
CA TYR A 110 -10.76 9.09 -2.28
C TYR A 110 -9.84 10.28 -1.96
N LYS A 111 -8.85 10.57 -2.81
CA LYS A 111 -7.99 11.77 -2.70
C LYS A 111 -8.76 13.10 -2.78
N TYR A 112 -10.00 13.08 -3.26
CA TYR A 112 -10.88 14.25 -3.32
C TYR A 112 -11.83 14.34 -2.12
N ASN A 113 -11.71 13.41 -1.15
CA ASN A 113 -12.51 13.33 0.06
C ASN A 113 -14.04 13.48 -0.18
N LEU A 114 -14.54 12.87 -1.26
CA LEU A 114 -15.94 13.01 -1.68
C LEU A 114 -16.87 12.35 -0.65
N PHE A 115 -17.85 13.11 -0.17
CA PHE A 115 -18.82 12.64 0.85
C PHE A 115 -19.63 11.41 0.43
N ILE A 116 -19.74 11.15 -0.88
CA ILE A 116 -20.45 10.00 -1.43
C ILE A 116 -19.67 8.69 -1.33
N LEU A 117 -18.37 8.71 -1.01
CA LEU A 117 -17.54 7.51 -0.91
C LEU A 117 -17.61 6.90 0.49
N PRO A 118 -17.66 5.56 0.63
CA PRO A 118 -17.77 4.93 1.94
C PRO A 118 -16.47 5.07 2.74
N GLN A 119 -16.54 5.71 3.90
CA GLN A 119 -15.41 5.91 4.82
C GLN A 119 -15.70 5.26 6.18
N THR A 120 -16.05 3.97 6.17
CA THR A 120 -16.30 3.20 7.40
C THR A 120 -14.99 2.74 8.05
N ASN A 121 -15.07 2.32 9.32
CA ASN A 121 -13.96 1.69 10.05
C ASN A 121 -13.62 0.26 9.58
N SER A 122 -14.16 -0.18 8.43
CA SER A 122 -13.79 -1.43 7.78
C SER A 122 -13.41 -1.18 6.31
N PRO A 123 -12.11 -1.20 5.97
CA PRO A 123 -11.65 -1.12 4.58
C PRO A 123 -12.31 -2.18 3.67
N LEU A 124 -12.49 -3.40 4.17
CA LEU A 124 -13.23 -4.44 3.45
C LEU A 124 -14.68 -4.07 3.16
N LEU A 125 -15.37 -3.45 4.11
CA LEU A 125 -16.74 -2.96 3.88
C LEU A 125 -16.75 -1.84 2.85
N ASN A 126 -15.80 -0.90 2.92
CA ASN A 126 -15.66 0.17 1.92
C ASN A 126 -15.45 -0.43 0.51
N LEU A 127 -14.60 -1.45 0.39
CA LEU A 127 -14.36 -2.16 -0.87
C LEU A 127 -15.60 -2.91 -1.37
N TYR A 128 -16.29 -3.61 -0.48
CA TYR A 128 -17.55 -4.29 -0.81
C TYR A 128 -18.56 -3.32 -1.40
N VAL A 129 -18.73 -2.18 -0.75
CA VAL A 129 -19.68 -1.15 -1.15
C VAL A 129 -19.34 -0.55 -2.52
N ILE A 130 -18.07 -0.18 -2.77
CA ILE A 130 -17.69 0.39 -4.09
C ILE A 130 -17.72 -0.64 -5.23
N ASN A 131 -17.67 -1.94 -4.92
CA ASN A 131 -17.91 -3.00 -5.90
C ASN A 131 -19.41 -3.24 -6.14
N LEU A 132 -20.24 -3.07 -5.10
CA LEU A 132 -21.68 -3.26 -5.16
C LEU A 132 -22.39 -2.16 -5.96
N LEU A 133 -22.02 -0.90 -5.74
CA LEU A 133 -22.67 0.26 -6.38
C LEU A 133 -22.74 0.17 -7.92
N PRO A 134 -21.62 -0.01 -8.65
CA PRO A 134 -21.68 -0.11 -10.11
C PRO A 134 -22.46 -1.35 -10.58
N ALA A 135 -22.38 -2.47 -9.85
CA ALA A 135 -23.13 -3.68 -10.18
C ALA A 135 -24.65 -3.47 -10.07
N LEU A 136 -25.12 -2.81 -9.01
CA LEU A 136 -26.55 -2.52 -8.83
C LEU A 136 -27.07 -1.54 -9.89
N PHE A 137 -26.25 -0.56 -10.30
CA PHE A 137 -26.61 0.44 -11.30
C PHE A 137 -26.97 -0.18 -12.66
N PHE A 138 -26.36 -1.32 -13.02
CA PHE A 138 -26.61 -1.99 -14.30
C PHE A 138 -27.46 -3.25 -14.21
N CYS A 139 -27.90 -3.62 -13.00
CA CYS A 139 -28.78 -4.77 -12.76
C CYS A 139 -30.23 -4.36 -12.46
N CYS A 140 -30.46 -3.16 -11.95
CA CYS A 140 -31.77 -2.69 -11.50
C CYS A 140 -32.42 -1.68 -12.45
N ASP A 141 -33.75 -1.63 -12.47
CA ASP A 141 -34.48 -0.51 -13.10
C ASP A 141 -34.28 0.79 -12.30
N PHE A 142 -34.39 1.93 -12.98
CA PHE A 142 -34.11 3.27 -12.42
C PHE A 142 -34.78 3.55 -11.06
N LYS A 143 -36.04 3.13 -10.85
CA LYS A 143 -36.74 3.29 -9.57
C LYS A 143 -36.08 2.52 -8.42
N LYS A 144 -35.58 1.31 -8.69
CA LYS A 144 -34.85 0.49 -7.70
C LYS A 144 -33.45 1.04 -7.47
N ILE A 145 -32.79 1.58 -8.51
CA ILE A 145 -31.50 2.31 -8.36
C ILE A 145 -31.67 3.50 -7.42
N MET A 146 -32.72 4.32 -7.59
CA MET A 146 -32.97 5.47 -6.72
C MET A 146 -33.23 5.05 -5.26
N LEU A 147 -33.97 3.96 -5.03
CA LEU A 147 -34.16 3.41 -3.70
C LEU A 147 -32.84 2.90 -3.10
N VAL A 148 -32.01 2.21 -3.88
CA VAL A 148 -30.67 1.75 -3.46
C VAL A 148 -29.77 2.93 -3.09
N ILE A 149 -29.76 4.00 -3.89
CA ILE A 149 -29.00 5.22 -3.60
C ILE A 149 -29.53 5.88 -2.33
N LEU A 150 -30.84 5.95 -2.14
CA LEU A 150 -31.44 6.50 -0.92
C LEU A 150 -31.03 5.70 0.33
N CYS A 151 -31.13 4.36 0.27
CA CYS A 151 -30.68 3.47 1.34
C CYS A 151 -29.16 3.58 1.58
N TYR A 152 -28.37 3.70 0.51
CA TYR A 152 -26.94 3.93 0.58
C TYR A 152 -26.62 5.22 1.34
N LEU A 153 -27.23 6.33 0.93
CA LEU A 153 -27.03 7.63 1.57
C LEU A 153 -27.48 7.60 3.04
N ALA A 154 -28.62 6.97 3.33
CA ALA A 154 -29.16 6.86 4.69
C ALA A 154 -28.31 5.97 5.62
N MET A 155 -27.64 4.93 5.10
CA MET A 155 -26.86 3.98 5.90
C MET A 155 -25.39 4.35 6.01
N ILE A 156 -24.78 4.90 4.96
CA ILE A 156 -23.34 5.11 4.88
C ILE A 156 -22.91 6.50 5.33
N LEU A 157 -23.69 7.56 5.06
CA LEU A 157 -23.35 8.90 5.58
C LEU A 157 -23.24 8.94 7.11
N PRO A 158 -24.15 8.31 7.89
CA PRO A 158 -24.03 8.29 9.35
C PRO A 158 -22.86 7.44 9.86
N CYS A 159 -22.38 6.48 9.05
CA CYS A 159 -21.27 5.59 9.40
C CYS A 159 -19.88 6.19 9.10
N ARG A 160 -19.81 7.44 8.61
CA ARG A 160 -18.55 8.16 8.45
C ARG A 160 -17.99 8.48 9.83
N MET A 161 -17.10 7.60 10.30
CA MET A 161 -16.44 7.76 11.59
C MET A 161 -15.02 8.26 11.35
N LEU A 162 -14.81 9.56 11.52
CA LEU A 162 -13.47 10.10 11.72
C LEU A 162 -12.99 9.69 13.11
N ILE A 163 -11.82 9.06 13.17
CA ILE A 163 -11.17 8.80 14.46
C ILE A 163 -10.62 10.14 14.96
N SER A 164 -10.91 10.48 16.21
CA SER A 164 -10.49 11.73 16.86
C SER A 164 -9.02 12.08 16.59
N ASP A 165 -8.77 13.32 16.13
CA ASP A 165 -7.45 13.88 15.82
C ASP A 165 -6.56 14.14 17.05
N LYS A 166 -7.05 13.88 18.28
CA LYS A 166 -6.24 14.00 19.50
C LYS A 166 -5.17 12.90 19.57
N ILE A 167 -4.19 12.99 18.69
CA ILE A 167 -2.95 12.23 18.67
C ILE A 167 -1.95 13.01 19.55
N PRO A 168 -1.41 12.42 20.63
CA PRO A 168 -0.25 12.97 21.31
C PRO A 168 0.83 13.42 20.32
N LYS A 169 1.40 14.61 20.52
CA LYS A 169 2.52 15.07 19.70
C LYS A 169 3.66 14.07 19.82
N SER A 170 4.14 13.57 18.68
CA SER A 170 5.31 12.70 18.63
C SER A 170 6.08 12.96 17.34
N ASN A 171 7.41 12.93 17.45
CA ASN A 171 8.31 13.20 16.34
C ASN A 171 8.91 11.89 15.83
N ILE A 172 8.67 11.62 14.55
CA ILE A 172 9.14 10.42 13.86
C ILE A 172 10.30 10.80 12.96
N ALA A 173 11.49 10.27 13.23
CA ALA A 173 12.59 10.33 12.28
C ALA A 173 12.37 9.31 11.16
N VAL A 174 12.35 9.76 9.92
CA VAL A 174 12.27 8.92 8.73
C VAL A 174 13.66 8.76 8.15
N ILE A 175 14.08 7.50 7.98
CA ILE A 175 15.40 7.10 7.49
C ILE A 175 15.23 6.41 6.13
N GLN A 176 15.47 7.15 5.05
CA GLN A 176 15.39 6.67 3.66
C GLN A 176 16.75 6.10 3.25
N VAL A 177 16.94 4.81 3.52
CA VAL A 177 18.23 4.12 3.42
C VAL A 177 18.81 4.18 2.00
N GLY A 178 17.99 3.87 0.99
CA GLY A 178 18.39 3.88 -0.41
C GLY A 178 18.79 5.27 -0.90
N LEU A 179 18.07 6.31 -0.46
CA LEU A 179 18.40 7.69 -0.80
C LEU A 179 19.73 8.12 -0.18
N TYR A 180 20.03 7.71 1.05
CA TYR A 180 21.33 7.98 1.68
C TYR A 180 22.49 7.44 0.83
N TYR A 181 22.44 6.18 0.45
CA TYR A 181 23.47 5.56 -0.38
C TYR A 181 23.51 6.14 -1.80
N LYS A 182 22.34 6.44 -2.40
CA LYS A 182 22.27 7.09 -3.72
C LYS A 182 22.95 8.46 -3.72
N ASN A 183 22.91 9.18 -2.60
CA ASN A 183 23.53 10.51 -2.46
C ASN A 183 25.02 10.44 -2.05
N GLY A 184 25.66 9.27 -2.14
CA GLY A 184 27.09 9.09 -1.87
C GLY A 184 27.44 8.73 -0.42
N GLY A 185 26.45 8.43 0.42
CA GLY A 185 26.68 7.89 1.76
C GLY A 185 27.33 6.50 1.72
N THR A 186 28.02 6.10 2.80
CA THR A 186 28.71 4.80 2.88
C THR A 186 28.29 4.01 4.12
N PRO A 187 28.42 2.66 4.13
CA PRO A 187 28.07 1.84 5.30
C PRO A 187 28.82 2.24 6.58
N GLU A 188 30.07 2.66 6.45
CA GLU A 188 30.92 3.06 7.57
C GLU A 188 30.43 4.36 8.23
N ARG A 189 29.90 5.29 7.42
CA ARG A 189 29.42 6.61 7.86
C ARG A 189 27.96 6.60 8.29
N PHE A 190 27.15 5.68 7.76
CA PHE A 190 25.70 5.62 7.97
C PHE A 190 25.30 5.81 9.43
N TYR A 191 25.90 5.03 10.34
CA TYR A 191 25.60 5.12 11.78
C TYR A 191 25.88 6.51 12.35
N ASN A 192 27.05 7.08 12.05
CA ASN A 192 27.46 8.36 12.62
C ASN A 192 26.56 9.50 12.13
N ASP A 193 26.23 9.50 10.83
CA ASP A 193 25.35 10.51 10.24
C ASP A 193 23.93 10.41 10.80
N MET A 194 23.39 9.19 10.90
CA MET A 194 22.09 8.93 11.50
C MET A 194 22.06 9.31 12.99
N ALA A 195 23.08 8.91 13.75
CA ALA A 195 23.18 9.21 15.18
C ALA A 195 23.25 10.72 15.43
N LYS A 196 24.05 11.45 14.62
CA LYS A 196 24.12 12.91 14.67
C LYS A 196 22.75 13.54 14.43
N PHE A 197 22.08 13.14 13.34
CA PHE A 197 20.73 13.62 13.02
C PHE A 197 19.74 13.36 14.18
N ILE A 198 19.73 12.15 14.75
CA ILE A 198 18.85 11.80 15.87
C ILE A 198 19.15 12.62 17.12
N LYS A 199 20.42 12.92 17.41
CA LYS A 199 20.80 13.72 18.60
C LYS A 199 20.46 15.20 18.43
N GLU A 200 20.52 15.72 17.22
CA GLU A 200 20.18 17.11 16.88
C GLU A 200 18.66 17.35 16.82
N ASN A 201 17.85 16.28 16.78
CA ASN A 201 16.39 16.37 16.65
C ASN A 201 15.68 15.66 17.82
N SER A 202 14.67 16.30 18.41
CA SER A 202 13.85 15.65 19.45
C SER A 202 12.94 14.60 18.83
N VAL A 203 13.39 13.34 18.75
CA VAL A 203 12.66 12.23 18.10
C VAL A 203 12.29 11.12 19.08
N ASP A 204 11.11 10.55 18.92
CA ASP A 204 10.59 9.45 19.76
C ASP A 204 10.75 8.10 19.07
N LEU A 205 10.47 8.05 17.77
CA LEU A 205 10.50 6.85 16.93
C LEU A 205 11.36 7.09 15.69
N ILE A 206 12.27 6.16 15.40
CA ILE A 206 13.09 6.15 14.20
C ILE A 206 12.59 5.05 13.27
N VAL A 207 12.19 5.39 12.05
CA VAL A 207 11.62 4.44 11.08
C VAL A 207 12.49 4.35 9.84
N PHE A 208 12.91 3.12 9.53
CA PHE A 208 13.66 2.81 8.32
C PHE A 208 12.71 2.52 7.15
N SER A 209 13.10 2.87 5.93
CA SER A 209 12.45 2.38 4.71
C SER A 209 12.65 0.88 4.52
N GLU A 210 11.77 0.24 3.73
CA GLU A 210 12.09 -1.07 3.15
C GLU A 210 13.37 -0.93 2.33
N ASN A 211 14.33 -1.83 2.51
CA ASN A 211 15.64 -1.67 1.91
C ASN A 211 16.35 -3.03 1.76
N VAL A 212 17.38 -3.07 0.91
CA VAL A 212 18.24 -4.24 0.69
C VAL A 212 19.65 -4.07 1.29
N TYR A 213 19.90 -2.99 2.04
CA TYR A 213 21.22 -2.65 2.58
C TYR A 213 21.45 -3.19 3.99
N PHE A 214 20.36 -3.44 4.73
CA PHE A 214 20.36 -4.08 6.03
C PHE A 214 19.52 -5.36 6.00
N GLY A 215 19.98 -6.39 6.71
CA GLY A 215 19.43 -7.75 6.71
C GLY A 215 20.50 -8.83 6.70
N TYR A 216 20.09 -10.06 6.38
CA TYR A 216 20.93 -11.28 6.52
C TYR A 216 21.07 -12.06 5.20
N LYS A 217 20.68 -11.46 4.07
CA LYS A 217 20.68 -12.12 2.75
C LYS A 217 22.08 -12.46 2.22
N ASN A 218 23.12 -11.74 2.64
CA ASN A 218 24.51 -12.09 2.40
C ASN A 218 25.40 -11.60 3.55
N GLU A 219 26.65 -12.07 3.61
CA GLU A 219 27.58 -11.76 4.70
C GLU A 219 27.95 -10.28 4.82
N VAL A 220 27.99 -9.52 3.71
CA VAL A 220 28.31 -8.09 3.74
C VAL A 220 27.17 -7.30 4.40
N ILE A 221 25.93 -7.53 3.95
CA ILE A 221 24.73 -6.89 4.52
C ILE A 221 24.58 -7.30 5.99
N LYS A 222 24.81 -8.58 6.30
CA LYS A 222 24.77 -9.11 7.67
C LYS A 222 25.76 -8.40 8.58
N LYS A 223 27.01 -8.26 8.16
CA LYS A 223 28.03 -7.51 8.91
C LYS A 223 27.60 -6.08 9.18
N ASN A 224 27.13 -5.35 8.15
CA ASN A 224 26.64 -3.98 8.31
C ASN A 224 25.46 -3.89 9.30
N THR A 225 24.60 -4.90 9.30
CA THR A 225 23.42 -4.97 10.17
C THR A 225 23.81 -5.25 11.62
N ASP A 226 24.67 -6.23 11.86
CA ASP A 226 25.15 -6.57 13.18
C ASP A 226 25.96 -5.41 13.79
N ASP A 227 26.80 -4.75 12.99
CA ASP A 227 27.57 -3.56 13.41
C ASP A 227 26.64 -2.39 13.76
N LEU A 228 25.61 -2.12 12.96
CA LEU A 228 24.63 -1.07 13.24
C LEU A 228 23.88 -1.33 14.55
N LEU A 229 23.38 -2.56 14.73
CA LEU A 229 22.64 -2.95 15.92
C LEU A 229 23.53 -2.92 17.17
N LEU A 230 24.79 -3.33 17.05
CA LEU A 230 25.75 -3.26 18.16
C LEU A 230 26.00 -1.81 18.57
N LYS A 231 26.29 -0.93 17.62
CA LYS A 231 26.53 0.51 17.89
C LYS A 231 25.33 1.19 18.54
N ILE A 232 24.10 0.89 18.09
CA ILE A 232 22.87 1.42 18.69
C ILE A 232 22.68 0.93 20.14
N LYS A 233 23.00 -0.34 20.42
CA LYS A 233 22.88 -0.92 21.76
C LYS A 233 23.93 -0.39 22.74
N THR A 234 25.10 0.00 22.26
CA THR A 234 26.20 0.51 23.10
C THR A 234 26.15 2.02 23.30
N ASP A 235 25.49 2.78 22.43
CA ASP A 235 25.26 4.22 22.61
C ASP A 235 24.13 4.46 23.64
N SER A 236 24.49 5.07 24.77
CA SER A 236 23.58 5.32 25.89
C SER A 236 22.38 6.21 25.55
N THR A 237 22.53 7.10 24.55
CA THR A 237 21.46 8.00 24.12
C THR A 237 20.51 7.27 23.16
N LEU A 238 21.07 6.56 22.17
CA LEU A 238 20.27 5.86 21.17
C LEU A 238 19.58 4.62 21.72
N LYS A 239 20.18 3.91 22.69
CA LYS A 239 19.56 2.72 23.32
C LYS A 239 18.17 3.01 23.91
N GLN A 240 17.93 4.25 24.35
CA GLN A 240 16.65 4.68 24.93
C GLN A 240 15.61 5.09 23.88
N LYS A 241 15.97 5.13 22.59
CA LYS A 241 15.06 5.49 21.50
C LYS A 241 14.36 4.26 20.94
N ALA A 242 13.15 4.46 20.41
CA ALA A 242 12.44 3.41 19.70
C ALA A 242 12.85 3.38 18.22
N PHE A 243 13.17 2.19 17.72
CA PHE A 243 13.51 1.95 16.33
C PHE A 243 12.50 1.00 15.70
N LEU A 244 12.10 1.32 14.48
CA LEU A 244 11.40 0.44 13.56
C LEU A 244 12.31 0.19 12.36
N PHE A 245 13.11 -0.85 12.46
CA PHE A 245 14.00 -1.28 11.39
C PHE A 245 13.22 -2.01 10.29
N ASN A 246 13.84 -2.12 9.12
CA ASN A 246 13.43 -3.03 8.07
C ASN A 246 14.66 -3.79 7.55
N PHE A 247 14.56 -5.12 7.47
CA PHE A 247 15.64 -6.01 7.10
C PHE A 247 15.27 -6.91 5.94
N PHE A 248 16.15 -6.97 4.93
CA PHE A 248 16.08 -7.93 3.83
C PHE A 248 16.69 -9.27 4.28
N GLY A 249 15.84 -10.18 4.75
CA GLY A 249 16.23 -11.37 5.48
C GLY A 249 16.64 -11.05 6.93
N TYR A 250 16.32 -11.95 7.87
CA TYR A 250 16.71 -11.78 9.27
C TYR A 250 17.04 -13.11 9.93
N LYS A 251 18.30 -13.29 10.36
CA LYS A 251 18.80 -14.55 10.91
C LYS A 251 18.47 -15.73 9.98
N LYS A 252 17.55 -16.61 10.38
CA LYS A 252 17.11 -17.78 9.59
C LYS A 252 15.90 -17.50 8.69
N PHE A 253 15.31 -16.31 8.75
CA PHE A 253 14.08 -15.97 8.05
C PHE A 253 14.40 -15.33 6.70
N ASN A 254 13.95 -15.98 5.63
CA ASN A 254 14.10 -15.49 4.26
C ASN A 254 12.88 -14.69 3.81
N ASN A 255 12.67 -13.54 4.45
CA ASN A 255 11.59 -12.59 4.16
C ASN A 255 12.05 -11.16 4.49
N VAL A 256 11.29 -10.15 4.06
CA VAL A 256 11.44 -8.78 4.57
C VAL A 256 10.83 -8.72 5.97
N ILE A 257 11.61 -8.26 6.95
CA ILE A 257 11.23 -8.20 8.36
C ILE A 257 11.28 -6.76 8.87
N SER A 258 10.17 -6.26 9.38
CA SER A 258 10.15 -5.09 10.26
C SER A 258 10.48 -5.53 11.69
N MET A 259 11.43 -4.86 12.33
CA MET A 259 11.77 -5.09 13.73
C MET A 259 11.55 -3.81 14.52
N PHE A 260 10.55 -3.84 15.41
CA PHE A 260 10.43 -2.85 16.47
C PHE A 260 11.41 -3.19 17.58
N LEU A 261 12.23 -2.24 18.00
CA LEU A 261 13.18 -2.34 19.09
C LEU A 261 13.06 -1.10 19.97
N HIS A 262 12.79 -1.29 21.26
CA HIS A 262 12.81 -0.20 22.23
C HIS A 262 13.35 -0.74 23.55
N VAL A 263 14.48 -0.19 24.00
CA VAL A 263 15.26 -0.71 25.14
C VAL A 263 15.59 -2.20 24.89
N ASP A 264 15.03 -3.12 25.69
CA ASP A 264 15.26 -4.56 25.56
C ASP A 264 14.04 -5.33 25.00
N ASN A 265 12.97 -4.61 24.63
CA ASN A 265 11.79 -5.22 24.01
C ASN A 265 11.95 -5.22 22.49
N SER A 266 11.74 -6.39 21.87
CA SER A 266 11.74 -6.52 20.42
C SER A 266 10.50 -7.25 19.91
N GLN A 267 9.95 -6.75 18.80
CA GLN A 267 8.81 -7.35 18.12
C GLN A 267 9.12 -7.45 16.63
N LEU A 268 8.82 -8.60 16.04
CA LEU A 268 9.08 -8.87 14.64
C LEU A 268 7.76 -8.94 13.89
N HIS A 269 7.78 -8.33 12.70
CA HIS A 269 6.74 -8.46 11.70
C HIS A 269 7.36 -8.87 10.37
N GLN A 270 7.02 -10.04 9.86
CA GLN A 270 7.34 -10.45 8.50
C GLN A 270 6.30 -9.94 7.52
N LYS A 271 6.75 -9.60 6.31
CA LYS A 271 5.88 -9.26 5.18
C LYS A 271 4.93 -10.42 4.89
N THR A 272 3.64 -10.13 4.88
CA THR A 272 2.56 -11.11 4.77
C THR A 272 2.00 -11.27 3.36
N ALA A 273 2.38 -10.39 2.45
CA ALA A 273 2.05 -10.47 1.03
C ALA A 273 3.32 -10.21 0.22
N LEU A 274 3.75 -11.21 -0.54
CA LEU A 274 4.88 -11.11 -1.45
C LEU A 274 4.37 -10.89 -2.88
N ILE A 275 5.06 -10.05 -3.63
CA ILE A 275 4.75 -9.78 -5.03
C ILE A 275 5.01 -11.06 -5.84
N PRO A 276 3.97 -11.65 -6.48
CA PRO A 276 4.14 -12.84 -7.33
C PRO A 276 5.14 -12.58 -8.45
N PHE A 277 5.97 -13.59 -8.75
CA PHE A 277 6.99 -13.58 -9.81
C PHE A 277 8.15 -12.59 -9.62
N ILE A 278 8.09 -11.73 -8.60
CA ILE A 278 9.12 -10.74 -8.29
C ILE A 278 9.81 -11.07 -6.97
N GLU A 279 9.02 -11.26 -5.90
CA GLU A 279 9.54 -11.60 -4.57
C GLU A 279 9.39 -13.09 -4.27
N LYS A 280 8.53 -13.81 -5.00
CA LYS A 280 8.37 -15.27 -4.93
C LYS A 280 8.23 -15.84 -6.33
N ARG A 281 8.62 -17.11 -6.54
CA ARG A 281 8.64 -17.76 -7.87
C ARG A 281 7.30 -17.79 -8.59
N GLY A 282 6.19 -17.74 -7.87
CA GLY A 282 4.86 -17.82 -8.46
C GLY A 282 3.78 -17.22 -7.57
N VAL A 283 2.52 -17.60 -7.80
CA VAL A 283 1.38 -17.11 -7.02
C VAL A 283 1.34 -17.75 -5.62
N PHE A 284 1.77 -19.00 -5.49
CA PHE A 284 1.76 -19.74 -4.23
C PHE A 284 3.04 -19.54 -3.42
N ASN A 285 2.94 -19.66 -2.10
CA ASN A 285 4.07 -19.59 -1.19
C ASN A 285 4.83 -20.93 -1.19
N ALA A 286 6.13 -20.89 -1.45
CA ALA A 286 7.01 -22.05 -1.39
C ALA A 286 8.22 -21.74 -0.49
N PRO A 287 8.76 -22.71 0.27
CA PRO A 287 9.96 -22.51 1.07
C PRO A 287 11.16 -22.15 0.20
N GLU A 288 11.96 -21.17 0.63
CA GLU A 288 13.17 -20.73 -0.06
C GLU A 288 14.33 -20.64 0.93
N LYS A 289 15.55 -20.96 0.49
CA LYS A 289 16.76 -20.78 1.31
C LYS A 289 17.07 -19.28 1.45
N LEU A 290 17.74 -18.87 2.53
CA LEU A 290 18.12 -17.47 2.76
C LEU A 290 18.94 -16.86 1.61
N SER A 291 19.79 -17.65 0.97
CA SER A 291 20.60 -17.24 -0.19
C SER A 291 19.82 -17.15 -1.50
N SER A 292 18.55 -17.60 -1.55
CA SER A 292 17.70 -17.50 -2.73
C SER A 292 17.42 -16.03 -3.04
N GLU A 293 17.22 -15.67 -4.31
CA GLU A 293 16.73 -14.32 -4.67
C GLU A 293 15.27 -14.13 -4.26
N TYR A 294 14.52 -15.24 -4.22
CA TYR A 294 13.13 -15.27 -3.79
C TYR A 294 13.00 -15.35 -2.26
N LEU A 295 11.87 -14.88 -1.77
CA LEU A 295 11.45 -14.86 -0.38
C LEU A 295 10.32 -15.86 -0.15
N ASN A 296 10.09 -16.20 1.11
CA ASN A 296 8.97 -17.01 1.52
C ASN A 296 8.35 -16.53 2.83
N ILE A 297 7.04 -16.71 2.96
CA ILE A 297 6.30 -16.43 4.19
C ILE A 297 6.42 -17.65 5.10
N ASP A 298 7.06 -17.49 6.26
CA ASP A 298 7.19 -18.55 7.25
C ASP A 298 6.02 -18.50 8.25
N LYS A 299 5.11 -19.47 8.17
CA LYS A 299 3.93 -19.53 9.06
C LYS A 299 4.29 -19.72 10.55
N LYS A 300 5.53 -20.08 10.88
CA LYS A 300 5.97 -20.28 12.27
C LYS A 300 6.31 -18.97 12.99
N ILE A 301 6.52 -17.86 12.27
CA ILE A 301 6.81 -16.57 12.90
C ILE A 301 5.53 -16.01 13.52
N LYS A 302 5.57 -15.73 14.83
CA LYS A 302 4.53 -14.96 15.50
C LYS A 302 4.59 -13.53 14.98
N ASN A 303 3.67 -13.21 14.08
CA ASN A 303 3.64 -11.91 13.43
C ASN A 303 2.95 -10.89 14.33
N ASN A 304 3.66 -9.83 14.71
CA ASN A 304 3.05 -8.71 15.41
C ASN A 304 3.36 -7.40 14.68
N ASN A 305 2.37 -6.88 13.98
CA ASN A 305 2.45 -5.62 13.27
C ASN A 305 1.99 -4.41 14.08
N THR A 306 1.70 -4.58 15.38
CA THR A 306 1.23 -3.49 16.26
C THR A 306 2.11 -3.31 17.47
N PHE A 307 2.41 -2.05 17.80
CA PHE A 307 3.14 -1.69 19.01
C PHE A 307 2.59 -0.39 19.60
N LYS A 308 3.01 -0.07 20.84
CA LYS A 308 2.66 1.17 21.53
C LYS A 308 3.92 1.90 21.96
N LEU A 309 3.91 3.23 21.84
CA LEU A 309 4.97 4.12 22.30
C LEU A 309 4.33 5.41 22.80
N HIS A 310 4.66 5.84 24.02
CA HIS A 310 4.16 7.08 24.64
C HIS A 310 2.62 7.27 24.55
N GLY A 311 1.84 6.20 24.75
CA GLY A 311 0.38 6.23 24.68
C GLY A 311 -0.20 6.20 23.25
N LEU A 312 0.63 6.30 22.22
CA LEU A 312 0.24 6.11 20.82
C LEU A 312 0.35 4.65 20.42
N SER A 313 -0.63 4.16 19.65
CA SER A 313 -0.56 2.85 19.03
C SER A 313 -0.18 2.99 17.56
N TYR A 314 0.77 2.18 17.13
CA TYR A 314 1.24 2.13 15.75
C TYR A 314 0.87 0.79 15.13
N ARG A 315 0.54 0.82 13.84
CA ARG A 315 0.44 -0.39 13.01
C ARG A 315 1.37 -0.29 11.81
N ILE A 316 2.08 -1.37 11.54
CA ILE A 316 3.13 -1.43 10.53
C ILE A 316 2.65 -2.26 9.35
N TYR A 317 2.99 -1.79 8.15
CA TYR A 317 2.95 -2.58 6.93
C TYR A 317 4.26 -2.42 6.14
N ILE A 318 4.52 -3.36 5.25
CA ILE A 318 5.70 -3.43 4.39
C ILE A 318 5.22 -3.45 2.93
N CYS A 319 5.30 -2.28 2.29
CA CYS A 319 5.16 -2.13 0.85
C CYS A 319 3.88 -2.78 0.28
N TYR A 320 4.04 -3.81 -0.55
CA TYR A 320 2.97 -4.53 -1.24
C TYR A 320 1.87 -5.04 -0.30
N GLU A 321 2.19 -5.37 0.95
CA GLU A 321 1.18 -5.88 1.88
C GLU A 321 0.15 -4.82 2.30
N ALA A 322 0.52 -3.54 2.28
CA ALA A 322 -0.38 -2.44 2.62
C ALA A 322 -1.47 -2.23 1.57
N LEU A 323 -1.32 -2.81 0.37
CA LEU A 323 -2.29 -2.65 -0.71
C LEU A 323 -3.54 -3.52 -0.53
N PHE A 324 -3.54 -4.43 0.45
CA PHE A 324 -4.64 -5.34 0.70
C PHE A 324 -5.53 -4.87 1.86
N PRO A 325 -6.86 -4.81 1.66
CA PRO A 325 -7.79 -4.24 2.61
C PRO A 325 -7.90 -5.03 3.91
N GLU A 326 -7.85 -4.32 5.03
CA GLU A 326 -8.00 -4.88 6.36
C GLU A 326 -9.45 -5.03 6.78
N LYS A 327 -9.69 -5.91 7.75
CA LYS A 327 -11.03 -6.09 8.32
C LYS A 327 -11.47 -4.85 9.12
N TYR A 328 -10.56 -4.28 9.90
CA TYR A 328 -10.83 -3.14 10.77
C TYR A 328 -9.68 -2.13 10.75
N VAL A 329 -10.03 -0.85 10.75
CA VAL A 329 -9.08 0.26 10.84
C VAL A 329 -8.33 0.21 12.16
N HIS A 330 -7.05 0.58 12.12
CA HIS A 330 -6.22 0.78 13.29
C HIS A 330 -6.53 2.12 13.97
N ASN A 331 -6.73 2.12 15.29
CA ASN A 331 -6.85 3.35 16.06
C ASN A 331 -5.46 3.83 16.50
N GLY A 332 -4.90 4.80 15.77
CA GLY A 332 -3.54 5.30 15.93
C GLY A 332 -2.84 5.46 14.58
N VAL A 333 -1.52 5.56 14.54
CA VAL A 333 -0.80 5.87 13.29
C VAL A 333 -0.46 4.60 12.52
N VAL A 334 -0.70 4.61 11.20
CA VAL A 334 -0.27 3.53 10.31
C VAL A 334 1.00 3.95 9.59
N ILE A 335 2.02 3.09 9.62
CA ILE A 335 3.30 3.32 8.97
C ILE A 335 3.53 2.20 7.96
N THR A 336 3.80 2.56 6.72
CA THR A 336 4.18 1.62 5.67
C THR A 336 5.65 1.84 5.32
N GLN A 337 6.47 0.80 5.41
CA GLN A 337 7.86 0.81 4.96
C GLN A 337 7.90 0.29 3.52
N SER A 338 8.30 1.12 2.56
CA SER A 338 8.16 0.82 1.13
C SER A 338 9.41 1.10 0.32
N ASP A 339 9.63 0.29 -0.71
CA ASP A 339 10.56 0.58 -1.79
C ASP A 339 9.90 0.43 -3.17
N TYR A 340 9.44 1.55 -3.73
CA TYR A 340 8.83 1.57 -5.06
C TYR A 340 9.83 1.81 -6.19
N ILE A 341 11.14 1.80 -5.93
CA ILE A 341 12.15 2.18 -6.94
C ILE A 341 12.10 1.35 -8.21
N ARG A 342 11.67 0.08 -8.10
CA ARG A 342 11.50 -0.82 -9.25
C ARG A 342 10.45 -0.33 -10.25
N LEU A 343 9.52 0.51 -9.79
CA LEU A 343 8.47 1.13 -10.60
C LEU A 343 8.87 2.53 -11.11
N ASN A 344 10.11 2.97 -10.84
CA ASN A 344 10.59 4.28 -11.30
C ASN A 344 11.19 4.16 -12.70
N ASN A 345 10.43 4.60 -13.71
CA ASN A 345 10.88 4.62 -15.10
C ASN A 345 10.92 6.05 -15.70
N GLY A 346 10.92 7.09 -14.85
CA GLY A 346 11.06 8.47 -15.32
C GLY A 346 10.23 9.52 -14.55
N ARG A 347 9.79 10.54 -15.28
CA ARG A 347 9.14 11.75 -14.74
C ARG A 347 7.76 11.45 -14.14
N GLY A 348 7.13 10.38 -14.58
CA GLY A 348 5.81 9.92 -14.13
C GLY A 348 5.78 9.27 -12.74
N TYR A 349 6.94 9.05 -12.12
CA TYR A 349 7.06 8.29 -10.87
C TYR A 349 6.28 8.88 -9.68
N LYS A 350 6.08 10.20 -9.64
CA LYS A 350 5.22 10.86 -8.63
C LYS A 350 3.82 10.25 -8.61
N THR A 351 3.22 10.01 -9.77
CA THR A 351 1.87 9.44 -9.86
C THR A 351 1.82 8.04 -9.27
N THR A 352 2.82 7.21 -9.58
CA THR A 352 2.95 5.86 -9.02
C THR A 352 3.06 5.88 -7.49
N LEU A 353 3.91 6.76 -6.94
CA LEU A 353 4.05 6.93 -5.49
C LEU A 353 2.73 7.35 -4.82
N VAL A 354 2.03 8.32 -5.41
CA VAL A 354 0.76 8.83 -4.89
C VAL A 354 -0.34 7.78 -4.97
N ASN A 355 -0.51 7.11 -6.12
CA ASN A 355 -1.59 6.14 -6.33
C ASN A 355 -1.35 4.85 -5.51
N GLY A 356 -0.09 4.39 -5.39
CA GLY A 356 0.25 3.28 -4.50
C GLY A 356 -0.01 3.63 -3.03
N SER A 357 0.34 4.85 -2.60
CA SER A 357 0.07 5.33 -1.24
C SER A 357 -1.42 5.54 -0.97
N LEU A 358 -2.19 5.97 -1.98
CA LEU A 358 -3.64 6.13 -1.90
C LEU A 358 -4.33 4.78 -1.76
N LEU A 359 -3.89 3.77 -2.51
CA LEU A 359 -4.39 2.40 -2.36
C LEU A 359 -4.04 1.83 -0.99
N ALA A 360 -2.83 2.09 -0.47
CA ALA A 360 -2.46 1.72 0.89
C ALA A 360 -3.35 2.43 1.93
N LYS A 361 -3.56 3.74 1.78
CA LYS A 361 -4.45 4.54 2.64
C LYS A 361 -5.85 3.94 2.67
N PHE A 362 -6.41 3.61 1.51
CA PHE A 362 -7.71 2.95 1.41
C PHE A 362 -7.74 1.60 2.11
N SER A 363 -6.73 0.76 1.87
CA SER A 363 -6.70 -0.62 2.33
C SER A 363 -6.45 -0.76 3.83
N VAL A 364 -5.58 0.06 4.42
CA VAL A 364 -5.14 -0.14 5.82
C VAL A 364 -5.41 1.04 6.75
N ALA A 365 -5.69 2.23 6.22
CA ALA A 365 -5.77 3.46 7.00
C ALA A 365 -6.85 4.48 6.55
N PRO A 366 -8.06 4.08 6.11
CA PRO A 366 -9.00 5.01 5.46
C PRO A 366 -9.41 6.18 6.37
N ASN A 367 -9.45 5.98 7.69
CA ASN A 367 -9.85 7.00 8.67
C ASN A 367 -8.73 7.36 9.67
N THR A 368 -7.47 7.04 9.36
CA THR A 368 -6.34 7.37 10.24
C THR A 368 -5.08 7.78 9.48
N LYS A 369 -4.18 8.54 10.11
CA LYS A 369 -2.94 9.04 9.50
C LYS A 369 -2.09 7.88 8.97
N LEU A 370 -1.63 8.01 7.74
CA LEU A 370 -0.73 7.07 7.07
C LEU A 370 0.60 7.76 6.77
N ILE A 371 1.71 7.14 7.16
CA ILE A 371 3.06 7.53 6.75
C ILE A 371 3.62 6.42 5.87
N ASN A 372 3.67 6.64 4.56
CA ASN A 372 4.29 5.70 3.62
C ASN A 372 5.75 6.10 3.36
N VAL A 373 6.65 5.56 4.17
CA VAL A 373 8.10 5.79 4.13
C VAL A 373 8.70 5.13 2.89
N GLN A 374 9.30 5.93 2.00
CA GLN A 374 9.90 5.47 0.76
C GLN A 374 11.42 5.35 0.85
N ASN A 375 12.00 4.36 0.18
CA ASN A 375 13.44 4.09 0.25
C ASN A 375 14.31 5.12 -0.51
N TYR A 376 13.85 5.57 -1.68
CA TYR A 376 14.60 6.46 -2.59
C TYR A 376 13.97 7.84 -2.74
N GLY A 377 13.31 8.32 -1.68
CA GLY A 377 12.65 9.61 -1.66
C GLY A 377 11.19 9.57 -2.10
N GLY A 378 10.48 10.67 -1.83
CA GLY A 378 9.05 10.80 -2.14
C GLY A 378 8.15 10.09 -1.13
N THR A 379 8.54 10.06 0.15
CA THR A 379 7.69 9.64 1.27
C THR A 379 6.37 10.43 1.23
N ILE A 380 5.24 9.72 1.37
CA ILE A 380 3.90 10.30 1.33
C ILE A 380 3.26 10.19 2.70
N VAL A 381 2.75 11.31 3.23
CA VAL A 381 1.97 11.33 4.47
C VAL A 381 0.56 11.77 4.14
N PHE A 382 -0.42 10.97 4.54
CA PHE A 382 -1.84 11.31 4.47
C PHE A 382 -2.36 11.63 5.87
N ASN A 383 -3.07 12.74 6.02
CA ASN A 383 -3.85 13.02 7.23
C ASN A 383 -5.14 12.16 7.25
N ASN A 384 -6.00 12.40 8.24
CA ASN A 384 -7.27 11.67 8.38
C ASN A 384 -8.26 12.01 7.26
N ASP A 385 -8.17 13.22 6.70
CA ASP A 385 -9.04 13.74 5.63
C ASP A 385 -8.56 13.46 4.20
N TRP A 386 -7.61 12.54 4.04
CA TRP A 386 -7.06 12.13 2.75
C TRP A 386 -6.24 13.20 2.02
N GLU A 387 -5.86 14.27 2.71
CA GLU A 387 -4.94 15.26 2.19
C GLU A 387 -3.50 14.78 2.33
N ILE A 388 -2.69 15.10 1.33
CA ILE A 388 -1.27 14.78 1.30
C ILE A 388 -0.48 15.95 1.86
N ASP A 389 0.43 15.67 2.80
CA ASP A 389 1.46 16.62 3.20
C ASP A 389 2.51 16.75 2.09
N TRP A 390 2.33 17.76 1.24
CA TRP A 390 3.22 18.03 0.12
C TRP A 390 4.58 18.57 0.54
N ASP A 391 4.68 19.15 1.74
CA ASP A 391 5.94 19.66 2.27
C ASP A 391 6.86 18.50 2.65
N ILE A 392 6.34 17.50 3.36
CA ILE A 392 7.06 16.25 3.63
C ILE A 392 7.41 15.52 2.33
N TYR A 393 6.50 15.46 1.36
CA TYR A 393 6.81 14.87 0.05
C TYR A 393 7.98 15.61 -0.64
N ASN A 394 7.95 16.94 -0.66
CA ASN A 394 8.99 17.73 -1.33
C ASN A 394 10.35 17.63 -0.61
N LYS A 395 10.32 17.65 0.73
CA LYS A 395 11.49 17.47 1.59
C LYS A 395 12.13 16.11 1.38
N SER A 396 11.33 15.05 1.45
CA SER A 396 11.81 13.65 1.33
C SER A 396 12.40 13.29 -0.03
N LYS A 397 12.15 14.07 -1.10
CA LYS A 397 12.84 13.86 -2.38
C LYS A 397 14.34 14.14 -2.31
N LYS A 398 14.78 14.99 -1.38
CA LYS A 398 16.17 15.46 -1.27
C LYS A 398 16.83 14.96 0.00
N GLU A 399 16.09 14.93 1.11
CA GLU A 399 16.62 14.58 2.43
C GLU A 399 16.48 13.09 2.72
N HIS A 400 17.60 12.42 3.02
CA HIS A 400 17.60 11.01 3.39
C HIS A 400 17.21 10.79 4.86
N PHE A 401 17.43 11.78 5.75
CA PHE A 401 16.92 11.80 7.12
C PHE A 401 16.08 13.06 7.33
N PHE A 402 14.86 12.93 7.83
CA PHE A 402 13.99 14.06 8.17
C PHE A 402 12.97 13.68 9.26
N VAL A 403 12.37 14.68 9.90
CA VAL A 403 11.34 14.48 10.94
C VAL A 403 9.95 14.71 10.35
N VAL A 404 9.02 13.82 10.71
CA VAL A 404 7.57 13.98 10.55
C VAL A 404 6.97 14.17 11.95
N THR A 405 6.27 15.28 12.16
CA THR A 405 5.57 15.55 13.42
C THR A 405 4.12 15.08 13.32
N LEU A 406 3.67 14.33 14.32
CA LEU A 406 2.31 13.81 14.42
C LEU A 406 1.31 14.81 14.97
#